data_AF-A0A7Z9HXA5-F1
#
_entry.id   AF-A0A7Z9HXA5-F1
#
_cell.length_a   1.000
_cell.length_b   1.000
_cell.length_c   1.000
_cell.angle_alpha   90.00
_cell.angle_beta   90.00
_cell.angle_gamma   90.00
#
_symmetry.space_group_name_H-M   'P 1'
#
loop_
_entity.id
_entity.type
_entity.pdbx_description
1 polymer ?
#
loop_
_entity_poly.entity_id
_entity_poly.type
_entity_poly.pdbx_seq_one_letter_code
_entity_poly.pdbx_strand_id
1 'polypeptide(L)' 'MTPTPEGDFDEEKKLLVQAMREFVAKLDSNPDEKHVNPGLGPLTLTKWSHLHGVHCHHHYKQFQLEEDEKEVA' A
#
# COMPACT_ATOMS: atom_id res chain seq x y z
N MET A 1 -16.16 -21.68 3.09
CA MET A 1 -14.84 -22.32 2.92
C MET A 1 -13.83 -21.22 3.04
N THR A 2 -12.95 -21.26 4.06
CA THR A 2 -11.87 -20.27 4.16
C THR A 2 -10.86 -20.59 3.07
N PRO A 3 -10.48 -19.63 2.21
CA PRO A 3 -9.46 -19.88 1.22
C PRO A 3 -8.16 -20.28 1.91
N THR A 4 -7.49 -21.31 1.40
CA THR A 4 -6.13 -21.65 1.83
C THR A 4 -5.20 -20.54 1.38
N PRO A 5 -4.32 -20.00 2.24
CA PRO A 5 -3.28 -19.08 1.81
C PRO A 5 -2.46 -19.72 0.69
N GLU A 6 -2.30 -19.02 -0.42
CA GLU A 6 -1.39 -19.42 -1.49
C GLU A 6 -0.01 -18.82 -1.19
N GLY A 7 1.05 -19.63 -1.11
CA GLY A 7 2.42 -19.15 -0.92
C GLY A 7 3.03 -19.35 0.48
N ASP A 8 4.26 -18.87 0.63
CA ASP A 8 5.01 -18.86 1.90
C ASP A 8 4.87 -17.49 2.56
N PHE A 9 4.21 -17.46 3.72
CA PHE A 9 3.94 -16.24 4.47
C PHE A 9 5.20 -15.42 4.79
N ASP A 10 6.33 -16.07 5.09
CA ASP A 10 7.57 -15.36 5.38
C ASP A 10 8.17 -14.72 4.13
N GLU A 11 7.95 -15.33 2.97
CA GLU A 11 8.38 -14.77 1.69
C GLU A 11 7.47 -13.61 1.26
N GLU A 12 6.16 -13.75 1.40
CA GLU A 12 5.19 -12.70 1.08
C GLU A 12 5.45 -11.41 1.87
N LYS A 13 5.79 -11.52 3.17
CA LYS A 13 6.18 -10.37 3.99
C LYS A 13 7.39 -9.64 3.41
N LYS A 14 8.42 -10.37 2.97
CA LYS A 14 9.63 -9.77 2.38
C LYS A 14 9.30 -9.06 1.07
N LEU A 15 8.53 -9.73 0.20
CA LEU A 15 8.10 -9.18 -1.09
C LEU A 15 7.31 -7.89 -0.91
N LEU A 16 6.38 -7.85 0.05
CA LEU A 16 5.60 -6.64 0.35
C LEU A 16 6.50 -5.48 0.80
N VAL A 17 7.42 -5.71 1.75
CA VAL A 17 8.33 -4.67 2.25
C VAL A 17 9.24 -4.17 1.13
N GLN A 18 9.75 -5.08 0.29
CA GLN A 18 10.58 -4.71 -0.86
C GLN A 18 9.80 -3.87 -1.87
N ALA A 19 8.60 -4.30 -2.27
CA ALA A 19 7.76 -3.58 -3.22
C ALA A 19 7.44 -2.15 -2.73
N MET A 20 7.13 -1.98 -1.45
CA MET A 20 6.87 -0.65 -0.88
C MET A 20 8.12 0.25 -0.90
N ARG A 21 9.31 -0.30 -0.60
CA ARG A 21 10.57 0.46 -0.69
C ARG A 21 10.87 0.90 -2.11
N GLU A 22 10.72 0.01 -3.08
CA GLU A 22 10.94 0.31 -4.49
C GLU A 22 9.94 1.35 -5.00
N PHE A 23 8.67 1.28 -4.59
CA PHE A 23 7.65 2.26 -4.92
C PHE A 23 8.03 3.66 -4.41
N VAL A 24 8.44 3.78 -3.14
CA VAL A 24 8.86 5.06 -2.55
C VAL A 24 10.07 5.62 -3.28
N ALA A 25 11.09 4.80 -3.56
CA ALA A 25 12.26 5.24 -4.29
C ALA A 25 11.92 5.76 -5.70
N LYS A 26 11.00 5.10 -6.41
CA LYS A 26 10.51 5.56 -7.73
C LYS A 26 9.75 6.88 -7.61
N LEU A 27 8.85 6.99 -6.63
CA LEU A 27 8.08 8.21 -6.37
C LEU A 27 8.99 9.41 -6.12
N ASP A 28 10.04 9.24 -5.30
CA ASP A 28 11.01 10.29 -4.99
C ASP A 28 11.82 10.72 -6.22
N SER A 29 12.15 9.76 -7.10
CA SER A 29 12.95 10.03 -8.29
C SER A 29 12.15 10.68 -9.43
N ASN A 30 10.87 10.32 -9.60
CA ASN A 30 10.04 10.78 -10.72
C ASN A 30 8.54 10.78 -10.37
N PRO A 31 8.05 11.77 -9.61
CA PRO A 31 6.68 11.77 -9.10
C PRO A 31 5.58 11.86 -10.18
N ASP A 32 5.94 12.29 -11.39
CA ASP A 32 5.03 12.49 -12.53
C ASP A 32 5.00 11.31 -13.50
N GLU A 33 5.81 10.26 -13.27
CA GLU A 33 5.76 9.03 -14.07
C GLU A 33 4.34 8.45 -14.09
N LYS A 34 3.83 8.14 -15.29
CA LYS A 34 2.47 7.65 -15.48
C LYS A 34 2.45 6.14 -15.72
N HIS A 35 1.64 5.45 -14.94
CA HIS A 35 1.31 4.05 -15.16
C HIS A 35 -0.17 3.91 -15.53
N VAL A 36 -0.45 3.11 -16.56
CA VAL A 36 -1.81 2.83 -17.00
C VAL A 36 -2.40 1.71 -16.15
N ASN A 37 -3.44 2.03 -15.38
CA ASN A 37 -4.28 1.05 -14.72
C ASN A 37 -5.48 0.70 -15.62
N PRO A 38 -5.85 -0.58 -15.76
CA PRO A 38 -6.99 -0.98 -16.58
C PRO A 38 -8.34 -0.35 -16.20
N GLY A 39 -8.58 -0.07 -14.91
CA GLY A 39 -9.85 0.50 -14.42
C GLY A 39 -9.81 2.02 -14.21
N LEU A 40 -8.65 2.58 -13.88
CA LEU A 40 -8.50 4.00 -13.51
C LEU A 40 -7.83 4.85 -14.60
N GLY A 41 -7.36 4.23 -15.67
CA GLY A 41 -6.60 4.90 -16.72
C GLY A 41 -5.18 5.29 -16.27
N PRO A 42 -4.56 6.28 -16.94
CA PRO A 42 -3.20 6.71 -16.61
C PRO A 42 -3.17 7.51 -15.30
N LEU A 43 -2.37 7.06 -14.34
CA LEU A 43 -2.16 7.72 -13.05
C LEU A 43 -0.67 8.01 -12.84
N THR A 44 -0.36 9.20 -12.30
CA THR A 44 1.00 9.51 -11.86
C THR A 44 1.38 8.72 -10.60
N LEU A 45 2.67 8.54 -10.35
CA LEU A 45 3.14 7.95 -9.08
C LEU A 45 2.63 8.74 -7.86
N THR A 46 2.55 10.07 -7.96
CA THR A 46 1.93 10.91 -6.91
C THR A 46 0.48 10.50 -6.64
N LYS A 47 -0.32 10.28 -7.70
CA LYS A 47 -1.72 9.85 -7.53
C LYS A 47 -1.81 8.43 -6.96
N TRP A 48 -0.91 7.54 -7.37
CA TRP A 48 -0.78 6.21 -6.78
C TRP A 48 -0.45 6.26 -5.29
N SER A 49 0.43 7.15 -4.85
CA SER A 49 0.80 7.29 -3.44
C SER A 49 -0.41 7.59 -2.55
N HIS A 50 -1.30 8.47 -3.03
CA HIS A 50 -2.53 8.79 -2.33
C HIS A 50 -3.48 7.59 -2.26
N LEU A 51 -3.65 6.86 -3.37
CA LEU A 51 -4.50 5.66 -3.40
C LEU A 51 -3.97 4.55 -2.48
N HIS A 52 -2.66 4.31 -2.49
CA HIS A 52 -2.02 3.36 -1.57
C HIS A 52 -2.20 3.80 -0.11
N GLY A 53 -2.04 5.08 0.21
CA GLY A 53 -2.27 5.61 1.55
C GLY A 53 -3.70 5.34 2.06
N VAL A 54 -4.72 5.65 1.26
CA VAL A 54 -6.12 5.36 1.60
C VAL A 54 -6.37 3.86 1.76
N HIS A 55 -5.76 3.04 0.91
CA HIS A 55 -5.89 1.58 0.96
C HIS A 55 -5.23 0.98 2.20
N CYS A 56 -4.01 1.40 2.55
CA CYS A 56 -3.35 0.99 3.78
C CYS A 56 -4.16 1.41 5.02
N HIS A 57 -4.71 2.63 5.02
CA HIS A 57 -5.58 3.11 6.08
C HIS A 57 -6.83 2.23 6.25
N HIS A 58 -7.45 1.82 5.15
CA HIS A 58 -8.57 0.89 5.18
C HIS A 58 -8.18 -0.45 5.84
N HIS A 59 -7.00 -0.99 5.54
CA HIS A 59 -6.52 -2.21 6.17
C HIS A 59 -6.17 -2.04 7.65
N TYR A 60 -5.61 -0.91 8.06
CA TYR A 60 -5.42 -0.62 9.49
C TYR A 60 -6.75 -0.65 10.25
N LYS A 61 -7.81 -0.08 9.68
CA LYS A 61 -9.16 -0.20 10.24
C LYS A 61 -9.65 -1.65 10.33
N GLN A 62 -9.52 -2.42 9.23
CA GLN A 62 -9.97 -3.81 9.20
C GLN A 62 -9.25 -4.69 10.23
N PHE A 63 -7.98 -4.39 10.49
CA PHE A 63 -7.15 -5.11 11.45
C PHE A 63 -7.20 -4.52 12.86
N GLN A 64 -7.96 -3.43 13.06
CA GLN A 64 -8.05 -2.73 14.35
C GLN A 64 -6.66 -2.26 14.85
N LEU A 65 -5.85 -1.75 13.92
CA LEU A 65 -4.48 -1.24 14.17
C LEU A 65 -4.41 0.29 14.21
N GLU A 66 -5.55 0.99 14.15
CA GLU A 66 -5.56 2.42 14.48
C GLU A 66 -5.27 2.56 15.98
N GLU A 67 -4.27 3.37 16.34
CA GLU A 67 -4.11 3.75 17.75
C GLU A 67 -5.39 4.49 18.17
N ASP A 68 -6.01 4.06 19.27
CA ASP A 68 -6.99 4.88 19.97
C ASP A 68 -6.31 6.25 20.20
N GLU A 69 -6.86 7.33 19.64
CA GLU A 69 -6.48 8.72 20.00
C GLU A 69 -6.89 9.02 21.45
N LYS A 70 -6.44 8.21 22.42
CA LYS A 70 -6.67 8.41 23.83
C LYS A 70 -5.43 9.01 24.47
N GLU A 71 -5.64 10.25 24.90
CA GLU A 71 -4.93 11.01 25.92
C GLU A 71 -3.56 11.56 25.52
N VAL A 72 -3.60 12.67 24.79
CA VAL A 72 -2.87 13.85 25.27
C VAL A 72 -3.86 14.65 26.12
N ALA A 73 -3.87 14.34 27.43
CA ALA A 73 -4.47 15.18 28.47
C ALA A 73 -3.44 16.20 28.97
#